data_AF-A0A662E622-F1
#
_entry.id   AF-A0A662E622-F1
#
_cell.length_a   1.000
_cell.length_b   1.000
_cell.length_c   1.000
_cell.angle_alpha   90.00
_cell.angle_beta   90.00
_cell.angle_gamma   90.00
#
_symmetry.space_group_name_H-M   'P 1'
#
loop_
_entity.id
_entity.type
_entity.pdbx_description
1 polymer ?
#
loop_
_entity_poly.entity_id
_entity_poly.type
_entity_poly.pdbx_seq_one_letter_code
_entity_poly.pdbx_strand_id
1 'polypeptide(L)'
;HYAVHLGEDPTAIYFDINSPYREKEIAAIESLEIPVAIKKVDLIMPEDRITPTEQIIRGRNFILAALGAYFGNEVWLGALYGEIHNHMPDKSNKFKDDFNAIAEYVYHAYAARLVYPFEHMTKTEVVSWALENGITPERLMRTNTCYDPVEQRCGRCSTCFKRWTAMINNGIEEEYPIEPHESEAAQSLLSAYQSAIGENDFSHYGKKRIEETKTALGKIGIKGVL
;
A
#
# COMPACT_ATOMS: atom_id res chain seq x y z
N HIS A 1 15.34 3.32 -0.05
CA HIS A 1 15.29 4.32 1.05
C HIS A 1 15.19 3.67 2.42
N TYR A 2 14.04 3.15 2.87
CA TYR A 2 13.93 2.54 4.22
C TYR A 2 14.94 1.40 4.48
N ALA A 3 15.02 0.44 3.57
CA ALA A 3 16.03 -0.63 3.65
C ALA A 3 17.47 -0.09 3.72
N VAL A 4 17.83 0.84 2.83
CA VAL A 4 19.16 1.48 2.81
C VAL A 4 19.45 2.21 4.14
N HIS A 5 18.45 2.88 4.72
CA HIS A 5 18.60 3.54 6.02
C HIS A 5 18.89 2.55 7.16
N LEU A 6 18.34 1.34 7.07
CA LEU A 6 18.62 0.25 8.00
C LEU A 6 19.97 -0.44 7.76
N GLY A 7 20.73 -0.01 6.74
CA GLY A 7 22.02 -0.59 6.37
C GLY A 7 21.92 -1.80 5.45
N GLU A 8 20.74 -2.07 4.89
CA GLU A 8 20.52 -3.16 3.92
C GLU A 8 20.96 -2.75 2.51
N ASP A 9 21.23 -3.75 1.66
CA ASP A 9 21.50 -3.58 0.22
C ASP A 9 20.30 -4.12 -0.60
N PRO A 10 19.20 -3.35 -0.73
CA PRO A 10 17.96 -3.85 -1.31
C PRO A 10 18.02 -3.92 -2.84
N THR A 11 17.49 -5.01 -3.39
CA THR A 11 17.11 -5.06 -4.81
C THR A 11 15.62 -4.73 -4.95
N ALA A 12 15.29 -3.61 -5.58
CA ALA A 12 13.90 -3.28 -5.90
C ALA A 12 13.47 -3.98 -7.20
N ILE A 13 12.36 -4.74 -7.13
CA ILE A 13 11.82 -5.48 -8.27
C ILE A 13 10.35 -5.10 -8.46
N TYR A 14 9.99 -4.75 -9.69
CA TYR A 14 8.60 -4.62 -10.12
C TYR A 14 8.23 -5.82 -10.97
N PHE A 15 7.28 -6.62 -10.50
CA PHE A 15 6.70 -7.71 -11.28
C PHE A 15 5.52 -7.17 -12.07
N ASP A 16 5.72 -6.99 -13.38
CA ASP A 16 4.64 -6.65 -14.32
C ASP A 16 3.76 -7.88 -14.49
N ILE A 17 2.69 -7.93 -13.71
CA ILE A 17 1.71 -9.03 -13.68
C ILE A 17 0.61 -8.88 -14.75
N ASN A 18 0.80 -7.98 -15.72
CA ASN A 18 -0.22 -7.56 -16.68
C ASN A 18 -1.47 -6.92 -16.01
N SER A 19 -1.26 -6.15 -14.93
CA SER A 19 -2.34 -5.45 -14.24
C SER A 19 -2.93 -4.31 -15.12
N PRO A 20 -4.20 -3.91 -14.90
CA PRO A 20 -4.78 -2.75 -15.59
C PRO A 20 -4.03 -1.43 -15.31
N TYR A 21 -3.18 -1.39 -14.29
CA TYR A 21 -2.47 -0.20 -13.82
C TYR A 21 -1.00 -0.17 -14.26
N ARG A 22 -0.52 -1.22 -14.95
CA ARG A 22 0.91 -1.44 -15.22
C ARG A 22 1.61 -0.26 -15.90
N GLU A 23 0.96 0.36 -16.87
CA GLU A 23 1.60 1.38 -17.73
C GLU A 23 1.95 2.62 -16.91
N LYS A 24 1.02 3.09 -16.08
CA LYS A 24 1.26 4.23 -15.19
C LYS A 24 2.17 3.89 -14.00
N GLU A 25 2.16 2.64 -13.53
CA GLU A 25 3.08 2.18 -12.48
C GLU A 25 4.51 2.17 -12.99
N ILE A 26 4.75 1.66 -14.20
CA ILE A 26 6.06 1.69 -14.87
C ILE A 26 6.51 3.13 -15.10
N ALA A 27 5.64 4.01 -15.62
CA ALA A 27 5.98 5.42 -15.81
C ALA A 27 6.33 6.11 -14.48
N ALA A 28 5.62 5.79 -13.38
CA ALA A 28 5.97 6.30 -12.06
C ALA A 28 7.34 5.79 -11.60
N ILE A 29 7.65 4.50 -11.78
CA ILE A 29 8.94 3.90 -11.46
C ILE A 29 10.09 4.61 -12.19
N GLU A 30 9.94 4.83 -13.50
CA GLU A 30 10.94 5.53 -14.32
C GLU A 30 11.21 6.96 -13.81
N SER A 31 10.20 7.62 -13.25
CA SER A 31 10.32 8.99 -12.71
C SER A 31 10.95 9.10 -11.31
N LEU A 32 11.05 7.99 -10.57
CA LEU A 32 11.51 7.97 -9.17
C LEU A 32 13.04 8.03 -9.02
N GLU A 33 13.77 7.82 -10.12
CA GLU A 33 15.24 7.82 -10.15
C GLU A 33 15.82 6.80 -9.13
N ILE A 34 15.12 5.67 -8.97
CA ILE A 34 15.53 4.53 -8.15
C ILE A 34 15.76 3.36 -9.11
N PRO A 35 16.86 2.61 -9.00
CA PRO A 35 17.05 1.40 -9.80
C PRO A 35 16.00 0.36 -9.43
N VAL A 36 15.10 0.06 -10.35
CA VAL A 36 14.06 -0.97 -10.19
C VAL A 36 14.17 -1.95 -11.35
N ALA A 37 14.36 -3.23 -11.04
CA ALA A 37 14.34 -4.28 -12.05
C ALA A 37 12.88 -4.60 -12.42
N ILE A 38 12.51 -4.40 -13.68
CA ILE A 38 11.19 -4.79 -14.20
C ILE A 38 11.25 -6.24 -14.69
N LYS A 39 10.36 -7.09 -14.19
CA LYS A 39 10.23 -8.50 -14.56
C LYS A 39 8.82 -8.78 -15.03
N LYS A 40 8.66 -9.26 -16.26
CA LYS A 40 7.35 -9.66 -16.79
C LYS A 40 6.93 -11.00 -16.22
N VAL A 41 5.68 -11.08 -15.77
CA VAL A 41 5.03 -12.28 -15.27
C VAL A 41 3.62 -12.26 -15.82
N ASP A 42 3.32 -13.02 -16.87
CA ASP A 42 1.99 -13.03 -17.50
C ASP A 42 0.98 -13.77 -16.61
N LEU A 43 0.61 -13.16 -15.49
CA LEU A 43 -0.28 -13.73 -14.46
C LEU A 43 -1.74 -13.39 -14.74
N ILE A 44 -2.03 -12.13 -15.05
CA ILE A 44 -3.38 -11.67 -15.36
C ILE A 44 -3.56 -11.76 -16.86
N MET A 45 -4.49 -12.59 -17.30
CA MET A 45 -4.86 -12.71 -18.70
C MET A 45 -6.04 -11.78 -19.03
N PRO A 46 -6.22 -11.37 -20.30
CA PRO A 46 -7.35 -10.52 -20.71
C PRO A 46 -8.72 -11.10 -20.30
N GLU A 47 -8.86 -12.41 -20.23
CA GLU A 47 -10.06 -13.14 -19.82
C GLU A 47 -10.36 -13.12 -18.32
N ASP A 48 -9.41 -12.76 -17.45
CA ASP A 48 -9.56 -12.79 -15.99
C ASP A 48 -10.49 -11.69 -15.44
N ARG A 49 -10.99 -10.79 -16.32
CA ARG A 49 -11.98 -9.73 -16.03
C ARG A 49 -11.71 -8.96 -14.74
N ILE A 50 -10.46 -8.58 -14.50
CA ILE A 50 -10.12 -7.78 -13.32
C ILE A 50 -10.65 -6.36 -13.54
N THR A 51 -11.83 -6.10 -12.99
CA THR A 51 -12.45 -4.78 -13.05
C THR A 51 -11.82 -3.85 -12.00
N PRO A 52 -11.84 -2.53 -12.21
CA PRO A 52 -11.52 -1.56 -11.16
C PRO A 52 -12.41 -1.68 -9.92
N THR A 53 -13.49 -2.47 -9.95
CA THR A 53 -14.35 -2.81 -8.81
C THR A 53 -13.97 -4.12 -8.13
N GLU A 54 -13.49 -5.12 -8.86
CA GLU A 54 -13.03 -6.42 -8.36
C GLU A 54 -11.50 -6.43 -8.18
N GLN A 55 -11.00 -5.41 -7.48
CA GLN A 55 -9.58 -5.05 -7.30
C GLN A 55 -8.73 -6.13 -6.58
N ILE A 56 -9.28 -7.32 -6.32
CA ILE A 56 -8.62 -8.41 -5.60
C ILE A 56 -8.13 -9.46 -6.60
N ILE A 57 -6.83 -9.42 -6.88
CA ILE A 57 -6.13 -10.51 -7.57
C ILE A 57 -5.85 -11.62 -6.55
N ARG A 58 -6.52 -12.76 -6.70
CA ARG A 58 -6.46 -13.87 -5.72
C ARG A 58 -5.03 -14.38 -5.57
N GLY A 59 -4.55 -14.46 -4.32
CA GLY A 59 -3.22 -15.02 -4.00
C GLY A 59 -2.04 -14.22 -4.56
N ARG A 60 -2.27 -12.98 -5.04
CA ARG A 60 -1.22 -12.17 -5.67
C ARG A 60 -0.01 -12.00 -4.77
N ASN A 61 -0.21 -11.65 -3.50
CA ASN A 61 0.92 -11.43 -2.60
C ASN A 61 1.70 -12.73 -2.33
N PHE A 62 1.06 -13.90 -2.33
CA PHE A 62 1.76 -15.18 -2.23
C PHE A 62 2.65 -15.42 -3.45
N ILE A 63 2.12 -15.23 -4.66
CA ILE A 63 2.87 -15.39 -5.91
C ILE A 63 4.04 -14.42 -5.96
N LEU A 64 3.80 -13.14 -5.67
CA LEU A 64 4.84 -12.11 -5.66
C LEU A 64 5.90 -12.38 -4.59
N ALA A 65 5.49 -12.85 -3.41
CA ALA A 65 6.44 -13.20 -2.35
C ALA A 65 7.31 -14.40 -2.73
N ALA A 66 6.72 -15.44 -3.34
CA ALA A 66 7.45 -16.61 -3.84
C ALA A 66 8.43 -16.24 -4.97
N LEU A 67 8.02 -15.34 -5.88
CA LEU A 67 8.92 -14.80 -6.91
C LEU A 67 10.05 -13.97 -6.30
N GLY A 68 9.74 -13.12 -5.31
CA GLY A 68 10.74 -12.34 -4.58
C GLY A 68 11.77 -13.21 -3.86
N ALA A 69 11.32 -14.32 -3.26
CA ALA A 69 12.16 -15.28 -2.55
C ALA A 69 13.22 -15.93 -3.43
N TYR A 70 13.02 -15.96 -4.75
CA TYR A 70 14.04 -16.41 -5.70
C TYR A 70 15.24 -15.44 -5.79
N PHE A 71 15.04 -14.15 -5.51
CA PHE A 71 16.03 -13.10 -5.70
C PHE A 71 16.76 -12.67 -4.41
N GLY A 72 16.28 -13.07 -3.23
CA GLY A 72 16.88 -12.62 -1.98
C GLY A 72 16.44 -13.43 -0.76
N ASN A 73 17.23 -13.31 0.30
CA ASN A 73 16.99 -13.98 1.59
C ASN A 73 15.90 -13.28 2.43
N GLU A 74 15.53 -12.06 2.06
CA GLU A 74 14.38 -11.39 2.65
C GLU A 74 13.49 -10.80 1.56
N VAL A 75 12.20 -10.98 1.73
CA VAL A 75 11.18 -10.44 0.84
C VAL A 75 10.38 -9.43 1.63
N TRP A 76 10.48 -8.17 1.22
CA TRP A 76 9.83 -7.07 1.91
C TRP A 76 8.50 -6.76 1.25
N LEU A 77 7.40 -7.02 1.97
CA LEU A 77 6.06 -6.63 1.55
C LEU A 77 5.61 -5.43 2.38
N GLY A 78 5.34 -4.31 1.72
CA GLY A 78 5.03 -3.02 2.37
C GLY A 78 3.63 -2.94 3.02
N ALA A 79 3.21 -3.97 3.76
CA ALA A 79 1.97 -3.95 4.53
C ALA A 79 2.08 -2.94 5.68
N LEU A 80 1.05 -2.11 5.83
CA LEU A 80 0.99 -1.04 6.82
C LEU A 80 0.16 -1.45 8.05
N TYR A 81 0.28 -0.67 9.13
CA TYR A 81 -0.62 -0.76 10.26
C TYR A 81 -2.08 -0.62 9.80
N GLY A 82 -2.93 -1.56 10.24
CA GLY A 82 -4.35 -1.59 9.85
C GLY A 82 -4.63 -2.14 8.45
N GLU A 83 -3.65 -2.77 7.80
CA GLU A 83 -3.83 -3.60 6.60
C GLU A 83 -3.58 -5.10 6.84
N ILE A 84 -3.05 -5.44 8.02
CA ILE A 84 -2.76 -6.81 8.46
C ILE A 84 -3.97 -7.30 9.26
N HIS A 85 -4.98 -7.80 8.56
CA HIS A 85 -6.23 -8.28 9.15
C HIS A 85 -6.78 -9.50 8.39
N ASN A 86 -7.66 -10.28 9.03
CA ASN A 86 -8.15 -11.53 8.46
C ASN A 86 -9.07 -11.37 7.24
N HIS A 87 -9.61 -10.17 6.99
CA HIS A 87 -10.41 -9.89 5.78
C HIS A 87 -9.59 -9.92 4.48
N MET A 88 -8.26 -9.78 4.56
CA MET A 88 -7.32 -9.86 3.43
C MET A 88 -6.20 -10.81 3.85
N PRO A 89 -6.41 -12.13 3.69
CA PRO A 89 -5.58 -13.13 4.36
C PRO A 89 -4.14 -13.13 3.86
N ASP A 90 -3.89 -12.70 2.63
CA ASP A 90 -2.58 -12.67 1.96
C ASP A 90 -1.65 -11.53 2.43
N LYS A 91 -1.99 -10.90 3.57
CA LYS A 91 -1.15 -9.97 4.34
C LYS A 91 -1.18 -10.24 5.84
N SER A 92 -1.93 -11.26 6.29
CA SER A 92 -2.08 -11.56 7.71
C SER A 92 -0.79 -12.08 8.35
N ASN A 93 -0.71 -12.06 9.68
CA ASN A 93 0.39 -12.68 10.41
C ASN A 93 0.44 -14.19 10.15
N LYS A 94 -0.72 -14.86 10.12
CA LYS A 94 -0.78 -16.28 9.77
C LYS A 94 -0.19 -16.56 8.39
N PHE A 95 -0.49 -15.73 7.39
CA PHE A 95 0.10 -15.86 6.07
C PHE A 95 1.62 -15.65 6.10
N LYS A 96 2.13 -14.67 6.85
CA LYS A 96 3.58 -14.44 7.03
C LYS A 96 4.26 -15.68 7.63
N ASP A 97 3.68 -16.24 8.68
CA ASP A 97 4.21 -17.42 9.38
C ASP A 97 4.17 -18.67 8.49
N ASP A 98 3.03 -18.93 7.83
CA ASP A 98 2.86 -20.07 6.93
C ASP A 98 3.81 -19.98 5.72
N PHE A 99 3.94 -18.78 5.13
CA PHE A 99 4.88 -18.54 4.02
C PHE A 99 6.31 -18.83 4.45
N ASN A 100 6.73 -18.29 5.60
CA ASN A 100 8.09 -18.48 6.11
C ASN A 100 8.38 -19.95 6.42
N ALA A 101 7.42 -20.70 6.96
CA ALA A 101 7.57 -22.14 7.17
C ALA A 101 7.74 -22.93 5.85
N ILE A 102 6.97 -22.58 4.82
CA ILE A 102 7.11 -23.18 3.49
C ILE A 102 8.46 -22.78 2.86
N ALA A 103 8.86 -21.52 2.97
CA ALA A 103 10.12 -21.03 2.42
C ALA A 103 11.32 -21.73 3.09
N GLU A 104 11.31 -21.88 4.41
CA GLU A 104 12.32 -22.63 5.14
C GLU A 104 12.39 -24.10 4.68
N TYR A 105 11.24 -24.73 4.46
CA TYR A 105 11.19 -26.10 3.94
C TYR A 105 11.73 -26.22 2.50
N VAL A 106 11.32 -25.33 1.59
CA VAL A 106 11.65 -25.41 0.15
C VAL A 106 13.08 -24.97 -0.13
N TYR A 107 13.54 -23.90 0.53
CA TYR A 107 14.86 -23.30 0.26
C TYR A 107 15.95 -23.77 1.24
N HIS A 108 15.60 -24.65 2.19
CA HIS A 108 16.50 -25.21 3.19
C HIS A 108 17.33 -24.14 3.94
N ALA A 109 18.63 -24.02 3.64
CA ALA A 109 19.55 -23.10 4.30
C ALA A 109 19.51 -21.66 3.74
N TYR A 110 18.86 -21.45 2.59
CA TYR A 110 18.68 -20.14 1.98
C TYR A 110 17.29 -19.60 2.35
N ALA A 111 17.07 -19.36 3.64
CA ALA A 111 15.75 -19.00 4.13
C ALA A 111 15.34 -17.62 3.64
N ALA A 112 14.54 -17.57 2.56
CA ALA A 112 13.81 -16.38 2.18
C ALA A 112 12.74 -16.09 3.23
N ARG A 113 12.88 -14.99 3.98
CA ARG A 113 11.91 -14.56 5.00
C ARG A 113 11.05 -13.42 4.47
N LEU A 114 9.74 -13.61 4.51
CA LEU A 114 8.77 -12.55 4.31
C LEU A 114 8.72 -11.65 5.56
N VAL A 115 8.94 -10.36 5.35
CA VAL A 115 8.92 -9.34 6.39
C VAL A 115 8.00 -8.18 6.00
N TYR A 116 7.39 -7.56 7.01
CA TYR A 116 6.54 -6.38 6.87
C TYR A 116 7.21 -5.19 7.56
N PRO A 117 8.08 -4.44 6.86
CA PRO A 117 8.91 -3.40 7.47
C PRO A 117 8.08 -2.27 8.11
N PHE A 118 6.81 -2.13 7.73
CA PHE A 118 5.92 -1.05 8.14
C PHE A 118 4.69 -1.54 8.92
N GLU A 119 4.69 -2.77 9.46
CA GLU A 119 3.50 -3.34 10.13
C GLU A 119 3.01 -2.54 11.35
N HIS A 120 3.90 -1.74 11.94
CA HIS A 120 3.60 -0.86 13.09
C HIS A 120 3.38 0.61 12.72
N MET A 121 3.50 0.95 11.42
CA MET A 121 3.39 2.31 10.90
C MET A 121 2.15 2.46 10.02
N THR A 122 1.37 3.49 10.29
CA THR A 122 0.32 4.01 9.43
C THR A 122 0.91 4.62 8.16
N LYS A 123 0.07 4.88 7.16
CA LYS A 123 0.53 5.55 5.94
C LYS A 123 1.04 6.97 6.24
N THR A 124 0.39 7.67 7.17
CA THR A 124 0.86 8.97 7.67
C THR A 124 2.26 8.87 8.28
N GLU A 125 2.51 7.88 9.15
CA GLU A 125 3.82 7.67 9.79
C GLU A 125 4.90 7.30 8.75
N VAL A 126 4.58 6.51 7.71
CA VAL A 126 5.55 6.17 6.64
C VAL A 126 5.91 7.41 5.81
N VAL A 127 4.95 8.29 5.52
CA VAL A 127 5.21 9.56 4.82
C VAL A 127 6.05 10.49 5.70
N SER A 128 5.75 10.60 6.99
CA SER A 128 6.54 11.38 7.96
C SER A 128 7.99 10.88 8.00
N TRP A 129 8.17 9.58 8.16
CA TRP A 129 9.50 8.96 8.16
C TRP A 129 10.27 9.27 6.88
N ALA A 130 9.62 9.22 5.70
CA ALA A 130 10.27 9.51 4.43
C ALA A 130 10.78 10.95 4.37
N LEU A 131 9.96 11.91 4.81
CA LEU A 131 10.33 13.34 4.88
C LEU A 131 11.48 13.58 5.85
N GLU A 132 11.41 13.00 7.04
CA GLU A 132 12.47 13.08 8.06
C GLU A 132 13.80 12.49 7.58
N ASN A 133 13.76 11.57 6.62
CA ASN A 133 14.92 10.91 6.04
C ASN A 133 15.29 11.43 4.64
N GLY A 134 14.93 12.67 4.33
CA GLY A 134 15.43 13.40 3.16
C GLY A 134 14.73 13.09 1.84
N ILE A 135 13.60 12.37 1.86
CA ILE A 135 12.75 12.23 0.67
C ILE A 135 11.86 13.45 0.58
N THR A 136 11.98 14.21 -0.50
CA THR A 136 11.24 15.46 -0.63
C THR A 136 9.76 15.23 -0.95
N PRO A 137 8.87 16.19 -0.60
CA PRO A 137 7.47 16.17 -1.03
C PRO A 137 7.30 15.93 -2.53
N GLU A 138 8.14 16.56 -3.37
CA GLU A 138 8.08 16.42 -4.83
C GLU A 138 8.35 14.98 -5.26
N ARG A 139 9.29 14.27 -4.61
CA ARG A 139 9.54 12.86 -4.91
C ARG A 139 8.40 11.98 -4.46
N LEU A 140 7.81 12.24 -3.29
CA LEU A 140 6.61 11.53 -2.84
C LEU A 140 5.45 11.72 -3.81
N MET A 141 5.28 12.93 -4.36
CA MET A 141 4.28 13.26 -5.38
C MET A 141 4.52 12.61 -6.75
N ARG A 142 5.68 11.98 -6.99
CA ARG A 142 5.89 11.16 -8.21
C ARG A 142 5.39 9.72 -8.07
N THR A 143 5.07 9.27 -6.85
CA THR A 143 4.56 7.91 -6.63
C THR A 143 3.09 7.77 -7.03
N ASN A 144 2.69 6.61 -7.54
CA ASN A 144 1.29 6.29 -7.88
C ASN A 144 0.65 5.39 -6.81
N THR A 145 -0.67 5.54 -6.59
CA THR A 145 -1.49 4.74 -5.65
C THR A 145 -2.93 4.56 -6.16
N CYS A 146 -3.31 5.26 -7.23
CA CYS A 146 -4.68 5.33 -7.71
C CYS A 146 -5.10 4.01 -8.36
N TYR A 147 -6.37 3.63 -8.25
CA TYR A 147 -6.94 2.47 -8.93
C TYR A 147 -7.59 2.78 -10.27
N ASP A 148 -7.54 4.03 -10.74
CA ASP A 148 -7.95 4.33 -12.11
C ASP A 148 -6.87 3.86 -13.09
N PRO A 149 -7.17 3.11 -14.16
CA PRO A 149 -6.15 2.62 -15.09
C PRO A 149 -5.44 3.74 -15.87
N VAL A 150 -6.07 4.91 -16.01
CA VAL A 150 -5.58 6.03 -16.84
C VAL A 150 -5.15 7.21 -15.98
N GLU A 151 -5.96 7.62 -15.00
CA GLU A 151 -5.68 8.78 -14.17
C GLU A 151 -4.55 8.50 -13.16
N GLN A 152 -3.62 9.46 -13.02
CA GLN A 152 -2.55 9.37 -12.03
C GLN A 152 -3.10 9.40 -10.59
N ARG A 153 -4.13 10.22 -10.37
CA ARG A 153 -4.79 10.46 -9.08
C ARG A 153 -6.26 10.83 -9.32
N CYS A 154 -7.16 9.86 -9.36
CA CYS A 154 -8.56 10.14 -9.70
C CYS A 154 -9.38 10.82 -8.63
N GLY A 155 -8.93 10.78 -7.38
CA GLY A 155 -9.66 11.31 -6.22
C GLY A 155 -10.86 10.48 -5.78
N ARG A 156 -11.48 9.72 -6.68
CA ARG A 156 -12.71 8.94 -6.41
C ARG A 156 -12.49 7.62 -5.68
N CYS A 157 -11.30 7.01 -5.79
CA CYS A 157 -11.05 5.68 -5.24
C CYS A 157 -10.60 5.72 -3.77
N SER A 158 -10.85 4.63 -3.04
CA SER A 158 -10.52 4.54 -1.61
C SER A 158 -9.02 4.72 -1.32
N THR A 159 -8.14 4.33 -2.25
CA THR A 159 -6.69 4.56 -2.12
C THR A 159 -6.27 6.00 -2.36
N CYS A 160 -6.98 6.77 -3.18
CA CYS A 160 -6.77 8.22 -3.28
C CYS A 160 -7.13 8.90 -1.96
N PHE A 161 -8.26 8.54 -1.33
CA PHE A 161 -8.62 9.09 -0.02
C PHE A 161 -7.58 8.76 1.06
N LYS A 162 -7.13 7.50 1.15
CA LYS A 162 -6.05 7.13 2.10
C LYS A 162 -4.73 7.85 1.82
N ARG A 163 -4.38 8.07 0.55
CA ARG A 163 -3.20 8.83 0.16
C ARG A 163 -3.33 10.29 0.60
N TRP A 164 -4.45 10.93 0.27
CA TRP A 164 -4.77 12.29 0.66
C TRP A 164 -4.66 12.48 2.18
N THR A 165 -5.24 11.56 2.97
CA THR A 165 -5.11 11.57 4.44
C THR A 165 -3.65 11.63 4.88
N ALA A 166 -2.80 10.75 4.35
CA ALA A 166 -1.39 10.71 4.71
C ALA A 166 -0.61 11.96 4.25
N MET A 167 -0.91 12.49 3.06
CA MET A 167 -0.23 13.67 2.51
C MET A 167 -0.60 14.95 3.28
N ILE A 168 -1.89 15.20 3.51
CA ILE A 168 -2.37 16.36 4.27
C ILE A 168 -1.87 16.32 5.73
N ASN A 169 -1.81 15.14 6.35
CA ASN A 169 -1.23 15.00 7.68
C ASN A 169 0.25 15.41 7.74
N ASN A 170 0.95 15.33 6.61
CA ASN A 170 2.35 15.73 6.47
C ASN A 170 2.54 17.08 5.76
N GLY A 171 1.47 17.86 5.58
CA GLY A 171 1.54 19.19 4.96
C GLY A 171 1.84 19.16 3.46
N ILE A 172 1.57 18.03 2.79
CA ILE A 172 1.71 17.87 1.34
C ILE A 172 0.33 18.00 0.73
N GLU A 173 0.17 18.99 -0.14
CA GLU A 173 -1.02 19.18 -0.96
C GLU A 173 -0.79 18.56 -2.34
N GLU A 174 -1.76 17.79 -2.81
CA GLU A 174 -1.74 17.18 -4.13
C GLU A 174 -2.99 17.59 -4.89
N GLU A 175 -2.88 17.81 -6.19
CA GLU A 175 -4.02 18.09 -7.04
C GLU A 175 -4.75 16.80 -7.42
N TYR A 176 -6.08 16.86 -7.33
CA TYR A 176 -6.97 15.79 -7.74
C TYR A 176 -8.08 16.36 -8.63
N PRO A 177 -8.54 15.65 -9.68
CA PRO A 177 -9.72 16.04 -10.45
C PRO A 177 -10.99 16.10 -9.60
N ILE A 178 -11.06 15.26 -8.56
CA ILE A 178 -12.15 15.19 -7.59
C ILE A 178 -11.53 15.18 -6.20
N GLU A 179 -12.05 16.01 -5.30
CA GLU A 179 -11.54 16.08 -3.93
C GLU A 179 -11.68 14.73 -3.22
N PRO A 180 -10.59 14.10 -2.76
CA PRO A 180 -10.64 12.73 -2.25
C PRO A 180 -11.55 12.56 -1.05
N HIS A 181 -11.61 13.58 -0.19
CA HIS A 181 -12.44 13.60 1.02
C HIS A 181 -13.94 13.79 0.73
N GLU A 182 -14.30 14.21 -0.47
CA GLU A 182 -15.69 14.36 -0.93
C GLU A 182 -16.21 13.14 -1.69
N SER A 183 -15.34 12.18 -2.03
CA SER A 183 -15.69 11.00 -2.82
C SER A 183 -16.66 10.04 -2.12
N GLU A 184 -17.47 9.31 -2.89
CA GLU A 184 -18.33 8.22 -2.37
C GLU A 184 -17.52 7.14 -1.62
N ALA A 185 -16.30 6.88 -2.09
CA ALA A 185 -15.39 5.95 -1.43
C ALA A 185 -14.94 6.46 -0.05
N ALA A 186 -14.71 7.77 0.10
CA ALA A 186 -14.45 8.38 1.40
C ALA A 186 -15.67 8.27 2.31
N GLN A 187 -16.86 8.62 1.84
CA GLN A 187 -18.11 8.50 2.63
C GLN A 187 -18.35 7.07 3.12
N SER A 188 -18.17 6.08 2.24
CA SER A 188 -18.27 4.66 2.60
C SER A 188 -17.27 4.25 3.68
N LEU A 189 -16.02 4.74 3.58
CA LEU A 189 -14.98 4.45 4.56
C LEU A 189 -15.23 5.14 5.90
N LEU A 190 -15.70 6.39 5.88
CA LEU A 190 -16.05 7.16 7.08
C LEU A 190 -17.23 6.53 7.82
N SER A 191 -18.27 6.08 7.10
CA SER A 191 -19.37 5.33 7.68
C SER A 191 -18.90 4.04 8.35
N ALA A 192 -17.98 3.31 7.72
CA ALA A 192 -17.40 2.11 8.33
C ALA A 192 -16.55 2.42 9.59
N TYR A 193 -15.86 3.57 9.62
CA TYR A 193 -15.14 4.03 10.81
C TYR A 193 -16.10 4.41 11.95
N GLN A 194 -17.22 5.07 11.64
CA GLN A 194 -18.26 5.38 12.62
C GLN A 194 -18.87 4.12 13.23
N SER A 195 -19.14 3.09 12.42
CA SER A 195 -19.62 1.78 12.90
C SER A 195 -18.61 1.16 13.86
N ALA A 196 -17.32 1.12 13.47
CA ALA A 196 -16.25 0.58 14.30
C ALA A 196 -16.13 1.30 15.66
N ILE A 197 -16.25 2.64 15.68
CA ILE A 197 -16.27 3.43 16.91
C ILE A 197 -17.51 3.10 17.75
N GLY A 198 -18.71 3.11 17.15
CA GLY A 198 -19.98 2.91 17.84
C GLY A 198 -20.13 1.52 18.45
N GLU A 199 -19.62 0.50 17.76
CA GLU A 199 -19.62 -0.89 18.20
C GLU A 199 -18.40 -1.25 19.07
N ASN A 200 -17.42 -0.34 19.17
CA ASN A 200 -16.12 -0.57 19.82
C ASN A 200 -15.40 -1.82 19.25
N ASP A 201 -15.56 -2.06 17.94
CA ASP A 201 -14.90 -3.13 17.18
C ASP A 201 -13.87 -2.54 16.20
N PHE A 202 -12.59 -2.77 16.50
CA PHE A 202 -11.45 -2.31 15.70
C PHE A 202 -10.72 -3.46 15.00
N SER A 203 -11.38 -4.61 14.83
CA SER A 203 -10.81 -5.80 14.19
C SER A 203 -10.51 -5.62 12.70
N HIS A 204 -11.33 -4.83 12.01
CA HIS A 204 -11.13 -4.47 10.60
C HIS A 204 -10.34 -3.15 10.47
N TYR A 205 -10.80 -2.08 11.12
CA TYR A 205 -10.18 -0.77 11.06
C TYR A 205 -9.58 -0.38 12.42
N GLY A 206 -8.25 -0.43 12.51
CA GLY A 206 -7.52 -0.12 13.74
C GLY A 206 -7.64 1.35 14.16
N LYS A 207 -7.57 1.60 15.47
CA LYS A 207 -7.72 2.94 16.08
C LYS A 207 -6.80 3.99 15.46
N LYS A 208 -5.50 3.71 15.27
CA LYS A 208 -4.58 4.70 14.69
C LYS A 208 -5.00 5.16 13.28
N ARG A 209 -5.61 4.26 12.50
CA ARG A 209 -6.05 4.57 11.12
C ARG A 209 -7.28 5.49 11.10
N ILE A 210 -8.15 5.33 12.09
CA ILE A 210 -9.29 6.23 12.29
C ILE A 210 -8.77 7.61 12.74
N GLU A 211 -7.82 7.64 13.68
CA GLU A 211 -7.22 8.88 14.18
C GLU A 211 -6.44 9.67 13.11
N GLU A 212 -5.70 9.01 12.21
CA GLU A 212 -5.03 9.73 11.10
C GLU A 212 -6.06 10.38 10.16
N THR A 213 -7.18 9.71 9.92
CA THR A 213 -8.26 10.24 9.06
C THR A 213 -8.95 11.42 9.73
N LYS A 214 -9.25 11.30 11.04
CA LYS A 214 -9.79 12.38 11.85
C LYS A 214 -8.87 13.61 11.86
N THR A 215 -7.57 13.39 11.99
CA THR A 215 -6.55 14.46 11.95
C THR A 215 -6.56 15.17 10.60
N ALA A 216 -6.57 14.43 9.49
CA ALA A 216 -6.56 15.01 8.14
C ALA A 216 -7.82 15.84 7.87
N LEU A 217 -9.00 15.32 8.22
CA LEU A 217 -10.26 16.07 8.12
C LEU A 217 -10.23 17.34 8.98
N GLY A 218 -9.69 17.25 10.20
CA GLY A 218 -9.56 18.41 11.09
C GLY A 218 -8.68 19.52 10.51
N LYS A 219 -7.63 19.18 9.76
CA LYS A 219 -6.73 20.16 9.11
C LYS A 219 -7.44 20.99 8.03
N ILE A 220 -8.44 20.43 7.36
CA ILE A 220 -9.24 21.14 6.35
C ILE A 220 -10.55 21.72 6.93
N GLY A 221 -10.69 21.72 8.26
CA GLY A 221 -11.84 22.32 8.95
C GLY A 221 -13.07 21.43 9.05
N ILE A 222 -13.01 20.18 8.59
CA ILE A 222 -14.11 19.22 8.74
C ILE A 222 -14.04 18.61 10.14
N LYS A 223 -15.03 18.92 10.99
CA LYS A 223 -15.12 18.47 12.39
C LYS A 223 -16.41 17.70 12.63
N GLY A 224 -16.38 16.76 13.59
CA GLY A 224 -17.57 16.02 14.04
C GLY A 224 -17.98 14.83 13.16
N VAL A 225 -17.17 14.47 12.17
CA VAL A 225 -17.40 13.30 11.30
C VAL A 225 -16.93 12.00 11.97
N LEU A 226 -15.85 12.05 12.75
CA LEU A 226 -15.23 10.95 13.51
C LEU A 226 -14.83 11.42 14.93
#